data_AF-A0A3M2EMG7-F1
#
_entry.id   AF-A0A3M2EMG7-F1
#
_cell.length_a   1.000
_cell.length_b   1.000
_cell.length_c   1.000
_cell.angle_alpha   90.00
_cell.angle_beta   90.00
_cell.angle_gamma   90.00
#
_symmetry.space_group_name_H-M   'P 1'
#
loop_
_entity.id
_entity.type
_entity.pdbx_description
1 polymer ?
#
loop_
_entity_poly.entity_id
_entity_poly.type
_entity_poly.pdbx_seq_one_letter_code
_entity_poly.pdbx_strand_id
1 'polypeptide(L)' 'LEEHDVPADRFEMVGLGPTRPVASNATAAGRRQNRRVRIAVQPAGPDTQPRAVH' A
#
# COMPACT_ATOMS: atom_id res chain seq x y z
N LEU A 1 -21.43 -11.00 -1.74
CA LEU A 1 -20.25 -10.14 -1.47
C LEU A 1 -20.83 -8.83 -0.96
N GLU A 2 -20.70 -8.56 0.33
CA GLU A 2 -21.17 -7.31 0.93
C GLU A 2 -20.24 -6.19 0.46
N GLU A 3 -20.82 -5.13 -0.09
CA GLU A 3 -20.08 -3.93 -0.48
C GLU A 3 -19.88 -3.09 0.79
N HIS A 4 -18.64 -3.06 1.30
CA HIS A 4 -18.29 -2.17 2.40
C HIS A 4 -18.00 -0.80 1.80
N ASP A 5 -18.88 0.17 2.08
CA ASP A 5 -18.84 1.53 1.55
C ASP A 5 -17.74 2.36 2.24
N VAL A 6 -16.47 2.04 1.97
CA VAL A 6 -15.31 2.77 2.48
C VAL A 6 -14.98 3.88 1.49
N PRO A 7 -15.02 5.17 1.91
CA PRO A 7 -14.71 6.29 1.04
C PRO A 7 -13.30 6.18 0.43
N ALA A 8 -13.21 6.44 -0.88
CA ALA A 8 -11.97 6.27 -1.65
C ALA A 8 -10.82 7.18 -1.17
N ASP A 9 -11.16 8.35 -0.61
CA ASP A 9 -10.23 9.32 -0.05
C ASP A 9 -9.51 8.84 1.23
N ARG A 10 -9.99 7.75 1.85
CA ARG A 10 -9.32 7.09 2.98
C ARG A 10 -8.25 6.08 2.55
N PHE A 11 -8.08 5.85 1.25
CA PHE A 11 -7.04 4.97 0.71
C PHE A 11 -5.87 5.77 0.16
N GLU A 12 -4.67 5.41 0.60
CA GLU A 12 -3.42 5.83 -0.02
C GLU A 12 -2.73 4.62 -0.65
N MET A 13 -2.40 4.71 -1.95
CA MET A 13 -1.65 3.66 -2.65
C MET A 13 -0.21 4.07 -2.86
N VAL A 14 0.72 3.31 -2.27
CA VAL A 14 2.17 3.57 -2.35
C VAL A 14 2.89 2.43 -3.07
N GLY A 15 3.53 2.75 -4.19
CA GLY A 15 4.41 1.83 -4.92
C GLY A 15 5.84 1.87 -4.38
N LEU A 16 6.34 0.78 -3.80
CA LEU A 16 7.69 0.72 -3.21
C LEU A 16 8.77 0.14 -4.14
N GLY A 17 8.36 -0.40 -5.30
CA GLY A 17 9.28 -1.03 -6.25
C GLY A 17 10.16 -2.12 -5.58
N PRO A 18 11.42 -2.28 -6.01
CA PRO A 18 12.31 -3.32 -5.49
C PRO A 18 13.01 -2.97 -4.17
N THR A 19 12.75 -1.79 -3.59
CA THR A 19 13.56 -1.21 -2.49
C THR A 19 13.25 -1.78 -1.10
N ARG A 20 12.14 -2.51 -0.95
CA ARG A 20 11.75 -3.18 0.31
C ARG A 20 11.45 -4.68 0.12
N PRO A 21 12.45 -5.48 -0.27
CA PRO A 21 12.27 -6.91 -0.47
C PRO A 21 12.03 -7.64 0.86
N VAL A 22 11.24 -8.71 0.84
CA VAL A 22 11.20 -9.70 1.95
C VAL A 22 12.00 -10.95 1.63
N ALA A 23 12.31 -11.15 0.35
CA ALA A 23 13.15 -12.24 -0.13
C ALA A 23 14.13 -11.70 -1.18
N SER A 24 15.20 -12.45 -1.46
CA SER A 24 16.21 -12.04 -2.44
C SER A 24 15.59 -11.79 -3.82
N ASN A 25 15.87 -10.62 -4.41
CA ASN A 25 15.49 -10.32 -5.80
C ASN A 25 16.32 -11.10 -6.82
N ALA A 26 17.41 -11.76 -6.40
CA ALA A 26 18.29 -12.50 -7.30
C ALA A 26 17.60 -13.75 -7.88
N THR A 27 16.69 -14.39 -7.13
CA THR A 27 16.05 -15.63 -7.57
C THR A 27 14.63 -15.39 -8.10
N ALA A 28 14.19 -16.22 -9.04
CA ALA A 28 12.82 -16.16 -9.54
C ALA A 28 11.77 -16.41 -8.44
N ALA A 29 12.08 -17.33 -7.51
CA ALA A 29 11.24 -17.61 -6.35
C ALA A 29 11.13 -16.40 -5.41
N GLY A 30 12.25 -15.72 -5.10
CA GLY A 30 12.25 -14.55 -4.25
C GLY A 30 11.55 -13.34 -4.89
N ARG A 31 11.74 -13.11 -6.20
CA ARG A 31 10.96 -12.10 -6.95
C ARG A 31 9.45 -12.37 -6.91
N ARG A 32 9.05 -13.65 -6.98
CA ARG A 32 7.63 -14.04 -6.85
C ARG A 32 7.10 -13.72 -5.45
N GLN A 33 7.87 -13.99 -4.39
CA GLN A 33 7.49 -13.62 -3.03
C GLN A 33 7.44 -12.10 -2.80
N ASN A 34 8.25 -11.33 -3.52
CA ASN A 34 8.24 -9.87 -3.41
C ASN A 34 7.04 -9.21 -4.10
N ARG A 35 6.35 -9.87 -5.04
CA ARG A 35 5.09 -9.39 -5.63
C ARG A 35 3.93 -9.56 -4.64
N ARG A 36 3.83 -8.64 -3.69
CA ARG A 36 2.81 -8.66 -2.62
C ARG A 36 2.22 -7.28 -2.37
N VAL A 37 1.00 -7.26 -1.85
CA VAL A 37 0.35 -6.07 -1.30
C VAL A 37 0.45 -6.14 0.23
N ARG A 38 0.71 -4.99 0.87
CA ARG A 38 0.60 -4.84 2.33
C ARG A 38 -0.44 -3.77 2.61
N ILE A 39 -1.37 -4.08 3.51
CA ILE A 39 -2.40 -3.15 3.97
C ILE A 39 -2.03 -2.77 5.42
N ALA A 40 -1.99 -1.47 5.70
CA ALA A 40 -1.78 -0.94 7.04
C ALA A 40 -2.90 0.06 7.33
N VAL A 41 -3.53 -0.07 8.50
CA VAL A 41 -4.52 0.89 8.99
C VAL A 41 -3.78 1.92 9.82
N GLN A 42 -3.80 3.17 9.39
CA GLN A 42 -3.25 4.26 10.18
C GLN A 42 -4.30 4.73 11.19
N PRO A 43 -3.90 5.14 12.40
CA PRO A 43 -4.80 5.82 13.31
C PRO A 43 -5.33 7.09 12.64
N ALA A 44 -6.57 7.46 12.92
CA ALA A 44 -7.13 8.73 12.46
C ALA A 44 -6.32 9.87 13.10
N GLY A 45 -5.37 10.43 12.35
CA GLY A 45 -4.67 11.65 12.73
C GLY A 45 -5.63 12.85 12.71
N PRO A 46 -5.31 13.95 13.40
CA PRO A 46 -6.06 15.19 13.25
C PRO A 46 -5.91 15.62 11.78
N ASP A 47 -7.03 15.61 11.07
CA ASP A 47 -7.20 16.07 9.70
C ASP A 47 -6.40 15.29 8.63
N THR A 48 -7.08 14.30 8.02
CA THR A 48 -6.86 13.93 6.62
C THR A 48 -7.21 15.13 5.73
N GLN A 49 -6.34 16.14 5.70
CA GLN A 49 -6.46 17.24 4.75
C GLN A 49 -6.13 16.70 3.36
N PRO A 50 -7.00 16.92 2.35
CA PRO A 50 -6.68 16.54 0.98
C PRO A 50 -5.41 17.30 0.57
N ARG A 51 -4.39 16.54 0.17
CA ARG A 51 -3.13 17.10 -0.33
C ARG A 51 -3.47 17.97 -1.54
N ALA A 52 -3.41 19.29 -1.38
CA ALA A 52 -3.60 20.23 -2.48
C ALA A 52 -2.63 19.85 -3.60
N VAL A 53 -3.18 19.44 -4.74
CA VAL A 53 -2.42 19.22 -5.96
C VAL A 53 -2.00 20.59 -6.48
N HIS A 54 -0.68 20.84 -6.49
CA HIS A 54 -0.06 21.94 -7.22
C HIS A 54 0.57 21.39 -8.50
#